data_AF-A0A1F9U0D7-F1
#
_entry.id   AF-A0A1F9U0D7-F1
#
_cell.length_a   1.000
_cell.length_b   1.000
_cell.length_c   1.000
_cell.angle_alpha   90.00
_cell.angle_beta   90.00
_cell.angle_gamma   90.00
#
_symmetry.space_group_name_H-M   'P 1'
#
loop_
_entity.id
_entity.type
_entity.pdbx_description
1 polymer ?
#
loop_
_entity_poly.entity_id
_entity_poly.type
_entity_poly.pdbx_seq_one_letter_code
_entity_poly.pdbx_strand_id
1 'polypeptide(L)'
;MSIEKTRDIGILRAIGAGRASIRKIFFFAGTILGTAGIAAGTALGILISEILKRTQLIRLPQDVYYVDKLPILTQWSDVALVVAGALIITSLSSLYPAHQASKVNPVEAIRYG
;
A
#
# COMPACT_ATOMS: atom_id res chain seq x y z
N MET A 1 5.78 -14.72 2.04
CA MET A 1 6.70 -14.61 3.20
C MET A 1 8.00 -15.27 2.78
N SER A 2 9.11 -14.55 2.76
CA SER A 2 10.39 -15.15 2.34
C SER A 2 10.93 -16.08 3.43
N ILE A 3 11.73 -17.06 3.02
CA ILE A 3 12.40 -18.03 3.89
C ILE A 3 13.24 -17.27 4.95
N GLU A 4 14.03 -16.28 4.51
CA GLU A 4 14.86 -15.44 5.36
C GLU A 4 14.08 -14.72 6.49
N LYS A 5 12.92 -14.12 6.16
CA LYS A 5 12.08 -13.45 7.17
C LYS A 5 11.46 -14.43 8.16
N THR A 6 11.26 -15.67 7.75
CA THR A 6 10.74 -16.73 8.63
C THR A 6 11.80 -17.13 9.66
N ARG A 7 13.06 -17.25 9.23
CA ARG A 7 14.21 -17.51 10.11
C ARG A 7 14.45 -16.40 11.13
N ASP A 8 14.43 -15.14 10.70
CA ASP A 8 14.56 -13.97 11.59
C ASP A 8 13.50 -13.97 12.71
N ILE A 9 12.24 -14.27 12.36
CA ILE A 9 11.15 -14.40 13.34
C ILE A 9 11.42 -15.57 14.28
N GLY A 10 11.91 -16.70 13.76
CA GLY A 10 12.31 -17.85 14.56
C GLY A 10 13.35 -17.51 15.62
N ILE A 11 14.38 -16.74 15.24
CA ILE A 11 15.42 -16.25 16.15
C ILE A 11 14.82 -15.30 17.20
N LEU A 12 14.01 -14.32 16.78
CA LEU A 12 13.34 -13.39 17.70
C LEU A 12 12.44 -14.13 18.71
N ARG A 13 11.70 -15.16 18.26
CA ARG A 13 10.88 -16.01 19.13
C ARG A 13 11.74 -16.83 20.09
N ALA A 14 12.90 -17.32 19.66
CA ALA A 14 13.81 -18.13 20.47
C ALA A 14 14.48 -17.32 21.59
N ILE A 15 14.77 -16.04 21.37
CA ILE A 15 15.28 -15.12 22.40
C ILE A 15 14.18 -14.56 23.33
N GLY A 16 12.93 -15.02 23.20
CA GLY A 16 11.83 -14.69 24.11
C GLY A 16 10.78 -13.70 23.57
N ALA A 17 10.84 -13.29 22.30
CA ALA A 17 9.84 -12.38 21.76
C ALA A 17 8.43 -13.03 21.74
N GLY A 18 7.45 -12.33 22.32
CA GLY A 18 6.05 -12.76 22.32
C GLY A 18 5.40 -12.67 20.93
N ARG A 19 4.33 -13.46 20.70
CA ARG A 19 3.53 -13.43 19.46
C ARG A 19 2.96 -12.04 19.19
N ALA A 20 2.60 -11.32 20.26
CA ALA A 20 2.10 -9.95 20.19
C ALA A 20 3.14 -8.95 19.67
N SER A 21 4.42 -9.11 20.04
CA SER A 21 5.49 -8.22 19.58
C SER A 21 5.73 -8.37 18.07
N ILE A 22 5.77 -9.61 17.57
CA ILE A 22 5.91 -9.88 16.13
C ILE A 22 4.71 -9.33 15.36
N ARG A 23 3.49 -9.54 15.86
CA ARG A 23 2.29 -8.98 15.24
C ARG A 23 2.35 -7.45 15.15
N LYS A 24 2.84 -6.78 16.20
CA LYS A 24 3.05 -5.31 16.20
C LYS A 24 4.06 -4.88 15.14
N ILE A 25 5.21 -5.54 15.06
CA ILE A 25 6.26 -5.19 14.08
C ILE A 25 5.70 -5.24 12.65
N PHE A 26 5.02 -6.34 12.28
CA PHE A 26 4.46 -6.49 10.95
C PHE A 26 3.30 -5.52 10.67
N PHE A 27 2.47 -5.25 11.68
CA PHE A 27 1.42 -4.24 11.56
C PHE A 27 2.01 -2.85 11.29
N PHE A 28 2.97 -2.40 12.10
CA PHE A 28 3.61 -1.10 11.89
C PHE A 28 4.38 -1.01 10.57
N ALA A 29 5.11 -2.06 10.19
CA ALA A 29 5.77 -2.10 8.89
C ALA A 29 4.77 -1.97 7.73
N GLY A 30 3.64 -2.69 7.81
CA GLY A 30 2.56 -2.60 6.83
C GLY A 30 1.90 -1.22 6.81
N THR A 31 1.63 -0.62 7.97
CA THR A 31 1.05 0.74 8.05
C THR A 31 2.00 1.79 7.50
N ILE A 32 3.29 1.75 7.82
CA ILE A 32 4.28 2.71 7.33
C ILE A 32 4.42 2.59 5.81
N LEU A 33 4.56 1.36 5.28
CA LEU A 33 4.65 1.15 3.83
C LEU A 33 3.35 1.53 3.11
N GLY A 34 2.20 1.18 3.68
CA GLY A 34 0.89 1.52 3.12
C GLY A 34 0.67 3.03 3.07
N THR A 35 0.89 3.73 4.17
CA THR A 35 0.74 5.20 4.24
C THR A 35 1.72 5.93 3.32
N ALA A 36 2.99 5.50 3.28
CA ALA A 36 3.98 6.08 2.36
C ALA A 36 3.59 5.84 0.89
N GLY A 37 3.13 4.64 0.55
CA GLY A 37 2.67 4.31 -0.80
C GLY A 37 1.43 5.11 -1.21
N ILE A 38 0.48 5.30 -0.30
CA ILE A 38 -0.71 6.13 -0.54
C ILE A 38 -0.31 7.59 -0.74
N ALA A 39 0.54 8.14 0.14
CA ALA A 39 1.01 9.51 0.02
C ALA A 39 1.74 9.76 -1.31
N ALA A 40 2.67 8.86 -1.69
CA ALA A 40 3.39 8.95 -2.95
C ALA A 40 2.45 8.77 -4.16
N GLY A 41 1.53 7.81 -4.11
CA GLY A 41 0.56 7.54 -5.17
C GLY A 41 -0.40 8.71 -5.39
N THR A 42 -0.92 9.31 -4.31
CA THR A 42 -1.78 10.50 -4.39
C THR A 42 -1.01 11.71 -4.93
N ALA A 43 0.21 11.95 -4.47
CA ALA A 43 1.04 13.04 -4.99
C ALA A 43 1.33 12.88 -6.49
N LEU A 44 1.72 11.68 -6.93
CA LEU A 44 1.93 11.38 -8.34
C LEU A 44 0.64 11.50 -9.15
N GLY A 45 -0.49 11.00 -8.64
CA GLY A 45 -1.79 11.10 -9.32
C GLY A 45 -2.23 12.54 -9.54
N ILE A 46 -2.07 13.41 -8.54
CA ILE A 46 -2.35 14.85 -8.65
C ILE A 46 -1.39 15.50 -9.66
N LEU A 47 -0.10 15.20 -9.58
CA LEU A 47 0.91 15.76 -10.48
C LEU A 47 0.62 15.38 -11.94
N ILE A 48 0.30 14.12 -12.20
CA ILE A 48 -0.07 13.62 -13.53
C ILE A 48 -1.36 14.31 -14.00
N SER A 49 -2.36 14.45 -13.13
CA SER A 49 -3.62 15.14 -13.44
C SER A 49 -3.39 16.59 -13.85
N GLU A 50 -2.53 17.33 -13.14
CA GLU A 50 -2.15 18.71 -13.47
C GLU A 50 -1.35 18.82 -14.76
N ILE A 51 -0.42 17.89 -15.01
CA ILE A 51 0.32 17.83 -16.27
C ILE A 51 -0.67 17.62 -17.43
N LEU A 52 -1.53 16.59 -17.36
CA LEU A 52 -2.50 16.29 -18.43
C LEU A 52 -3.45 17.48 -18.71
N LYS A 53 -3.86 18.24 -17.68
CA LYS A 53 -4.63 19.48 -17.87
C LYS A 53 -3.86 20.53 -18.69
N ARG A 54 -2.56 20.70 -18.39
CA ARG A 54 -1.70 21.72 -19.02
C ARG A 54 -1.24 21.34 -20.42
N THR A 55 -0.84 20.10 -20.65
CA THR A 55 -0.26 19.68 -21.93
C THR A 55 -1.30 19.43 -23.02
N GLN A 56 -2.59 19.38 -22.70
CA GLN A 56 -3.69 19.13 -23.65
C GLN A 56 -3.36 17.96 -24.61
N LEU A 57 -2.74 16.90 -24.08
CA LEU A 57 -2.09 15.85 -24.88
C LEU A 57 -3.10 15.07 -25.76
N ILE A 58 -4.38 15.12 -25.41
CA ILE A 58 -5.48 14.51 -26.16
C ILE A 58 -6.32 15.65 -26.74
N ARG A 59 -5.95 16.12 -27.94
CA ARG A 59 -6.85 16.90 -28.78
C ARG A 59 -7.84 15.94 -29.41
N LEU A 60 -9.09 15.96 -28.96
CA LEU A 60 -10.15 15.27 -29.70
C LEU A 60 -10.33 15.98 -31.05
N PRO A 61 -10.37 15.26 -32.18
CA PRO A 61 -10.76 15.84 -33.45
C PRO A 61 -12.14 16.48 -33.28
N GLN A 62 -12.25 17.76 -33.57
CA GLN A 62 -13.46 18.57 -33.36
C GLN A 62 -14.68 18.08 -34.17
N ASP A 63 -14.52 17.08 -35.04
CA ASP A 63 -15.58 16.52 -35.90
C ASP A 63 -16.56 15.57 -35.20
N VAL A 64 -16.27 15.06 -34.00
CA VAL A 64 -17.10 14.01 -33.36
C VAL A 64 -17.55 14.35 -31.93
N TYR A 65 -16.83 15.23 -31.21
CA TYR A 65 -17.16 15.59 -29.83
C TYR A 65 -17.47 17.09 -29.71
N TYR A 66 -18.71 17.41 -29.32
CA TYR A 66 -19.21 18.78 -29.04
C TYR A 66 -18.56 19.46 -27.81
N VAL A 67 -17.42 18.95 -27.34
CA VAL A 67 -16.72 19.41 -26.14
C VAL A 67 -15.26 19.63 -26.48
N ASP A 68 -14.83 20.90 -26.51
CA ASP A 68 -13.50 21.36 -26.97
C ASP A 68 -12.30 20.76 -26.20
N LYS A 69 -12.50 20.16 -25.03
CA LYS A 69 -11.44 19.72 -24.12
C LYS A 69 -11.93 18.52 -23.30
N LEU A 70 -11.08 17.51 -23.06
CA LEU A 70 -11.28 16.53 -21.99
C LEU A 70 -11.27 17.28 -20.65
N PRO A 71 -12.42 17.45 -19.98
CA PRO A 71 -12.46 18.17 -18.72
C PRO A 71 -11.94 17.22 -17.65
N ILE A 72 -10.64 17.28 -17.36
CA ILE A 72 -10.05 16.57 -16.21
C ILE A 72 -10.50 17.33 -14.97
N LEU A 73 -11.62 16.88 -14.39
CA LEU A 73 -12.17 17.42 -13.16
C LEU A 73 -11.60 16.63 -11.98
N THR A 74 -10.52 17.14 -11.40
CA THR A 74 -9.98 16.57 -10.16
C THR A 74 -10.87 17.03 -9.00
N GLN A 75 -11.81 16.18 -8.57
CA GLN A 75 -12.63 16.47 -7.39
C GLN A 75 -11.92 15.98 -6.12
N TRP A 76 -11.81 16.85 -5.12
CA TRP A 76 -11.19 16.49 -3.84
C TRP A 76 -11.97 15.40 -3.08
N SER A 77 -13.28 15.28 -3.33
CA SER A 77 -14.11 14.19 -2.81
C SER A 77 -13.63 12.83 -3.29
N ASP A 78 -13.33 12.70 -4.59
CA ASP A 78 -12.88 11.44 -5.18
C ASP A 78 -11.50 11.07 -4.64
N VAL A 79 -10.61 12.05 -4.52
CA VAL A 79 -9.28 11.84 -3.93
C VAL A 79 -9.40 11.37 -2.47
N ALA A 80 -10.25 12.01 -1.67
CA ALA A 80 -10.48 11.62 -0.28
C ALA A 80 -11.05 10.21 -0.17
N LEU A 81 -12.00 9.84 -1.04
CA LEU A 81 -12.62 8.52 -1.06
C LEU A 81 -11.59 7.43 -1.45
N VAL A 82 -10.77 7.69 -2.46
CA VAL A 82 -9.69 6.78 -2.88
C VAL A 82 -8.65 6.61 -1.77
N VAL A 83 -8.22 7.70 -1.13
CA VAL A 83 -7.26 7.64 -0.01
C VAL A 83 -7.84 6.86 1.16
N ALA A 84 -9.10 7.11 1.54
CA ALA A 84 -9.79 6.37 2.60
C ALA A 84 -9.91 4.88 2.27
N GLY A 85 -10.32 4.54 1.05
CA GLY A 85 -10.40 3.16 0.58
C GLY A 85 -9.03 2.46 0.58
N ALA A 86 -8.00 3.16 0.11
CA ALA A 86 -6.64 2.62 0.09
C ALA A 86 -6.09 2.38 1.51
N LEU A 87 -6.37 3.28 2.46
CA LEU A 87 -5.99 3.11 3.87
C LEU A 87 -6.67 1.89 4.50
N ILE A 88 -7.96 1.68 4.21
CA ILE A 88 -8.71 0.50 4.69
C ILE A 88 -8.11 -0.77 4.11
N ILE A 89 -7.90 -0.83 2.79
CA ILE A 89 -7.38 -2.00 2.10
C ILE A 89 -5.96 -2.32 2.58
N THR A 90 -5.07 -1.34 2.68
CA THR A 90 -3.70 -1.56 3.17
C THR A 90 -3.67 -1.99 4.63
N SER A 91 -4.50 -1.40 5.48
CA SER A 91 -4.63 -1.82 6.89
C SER A 91 -5.10 -3.27 6.99
N LEU A 92 -6.17 -3.65 6.29
CA LEU A 92 -6.68 -5.02 6.27
C LEU A 92 -5.68 -6.01 5.68
N SER A 93 -5.03 -5.63 4.58
CA SER A 93 -4.00 -6.45 3.93
C SER A 93 -2.82 -6.70 4.86
N SER A 94 -2.43 -5.73 5.69
CA SER A 94 -1.33 -5.88 6.67
C SER A 94 -1.66 -6.82 7.85
N LEU A 95 -2.95 -7.00 8.18
CA LEU A 95 -3.37 -7.90 9.26
C LEU A 95 -3.13 -9.37 8.93
N TYR A 96 -3.31 -9.75 7.66
CA TYR A 96 -3.07 -11.13 7.19
C TYR A 96 -1.63 -11.62 7.41
N PRO A 97 -0.57 -10.95 6.90
CA PRO A 97 0.81 -11.34 7.13
C PRO A 97 1.21 -11.18 8.59
N ALA A 98 0.69 -10.19 9.31
CA ALA A 98 0.97 -10.03 10.75
C ALA A 98 0.46 -11.22 11.57
N HIS A 99 -0.72 -11.74 11.23
CA HIS A 99 -1.27 -12.95 11.86
C HIS A 99 -0.46 -14.18 11.48
N GLN A 100 -0.15 -14.35 10.18
CA GLN A 100 0.64 -15.47 9.68
C GLN A 100 2.03 -15.53 10.32
N ALA A 101 2.70 -14.38 10.44
CA ALA A 101 4.01 -14.24 11.08
C ALA A 101 3.99 -14.60 12.57
N SER A 102 2.91 -14.27 13.29
CA SER A 102 2.79 -14.57 14.73
C SER A 102 2.64 -16.07 15.05
N LYS A 103 2.24 -16.87 14.05
CA LYS A 103 2.01 -18.32 14.17
C LYS A 103 3.21 -19.18 13.79
N VAL A 104 4.29 -18.58 13.28
CA VAL A 104 5.50 -19.31 12.89
C VAL A 104 6.09 -20.07 14.08
N ASN A 105 6.33 -21.38 13.89
CA ASN A 105 6.96 -22.22 14.89
C ASN A 105 8.48 -21.95 14.91
N PRO A 106 9.06 -21.50 16.03
CA PRO A 106 10.49 -21.15 16.10
C PRO A 106 11.42 -22.31 15.74
N VAL A 107 11.05 -23.54 16.10
CA VAL A 107 11.89 -24.73 15.85
C VAL A 107 11.96 -25.05 14.37
N GLU A 108 10.82 -25.03 13.68
CA GLU A 108 10.77 -25.26 12.23
C GLU A 108 11.39 -24.09 11.46
N ALA A 109 11.17 -22.86 11.93
CA ALA A 109 11.72 -21.66 11.32
C ALA A 109 13.25 -21.59 11.37
N ILE A 110 13.90 -22.11 12.41
CA ILE A 110 15.36 -22.16 12.49
C ILE A 110 15.93 -23.37 11.72
N ARG A 111 15.19 -24.48 11.68
CA ARG A 111 15.63 -25.73 11.03
C ARG A 111 15.49 -25.72 9.51
N TYR A 112 14.48 -25.03 8.98
CA TYR A 112 14.14 -25.02 7.55
C TYR A 112 14.09 -23.60 6.94
N GLY A 113 14.35 -22.57 7.74
CA GLY A 113 14.42 -21.17 7.30
C GLY A 113 15.82 -20.72 6.87
#